data_AF-A0A1G6EC37-F1
#
_entry.id   AF-A0A1G6EC37-F1
#
_cell.length_a   1.000
_cell.length_b   1.000
_cell.length_c   1.000
_cell.angle_alpha   90.00
_cell.angle_beta   90.00
_cell.angle_gamma   90.00
#
_symmetry.space_group_name_H-M   'P 1'
#
loop_
_entity.id
_entity.type
_entity.pdbx_description
1 polymer ?
#
loop_
_entity_poly.entity_id
_entity_poly.type
_entity_poly.pdbx_seq_one_letter_code
_entity_poly.pdbx_strand_id
1 'polypeptide(L)'
;MRKRNKTIAIRCTEDEYNRMHRRAREHGMKLSDFVLRTALGKKIIIAEGLQDVVRQQRAIGNNLNQLTRLANQGEINVIDLKAMIKEYSAVTDMISEVLREVR
;
A
#
# COMPACT_ATOMS: atom_id res chain seq x y z
N MET A 1 -0.27 -29.16 12.33
CA MET A 1 0.15 -29.58 10.97
C MET A 1 0.55 -28.34 10.17
N ARG A 2 1.65 -28.34 9.39
CA ARG A 2 2.09 -27.16 8.61
C ARG A 2 1.13 -26.89 7.43
N LYS A 3 0.77 -25.62 7.20
CA LYS A 3 -0.12 -25.21 6.09
C LYS A 3 0.49 -25.46 4.69
N ARG A 4 1.80 -25.31 4.54
CA ARG A 4 2.57 -25.71 3.35
C ARG A 4 3.40 -26.95 3.72
N ASN A 5 2.99 -28.13 3.25
CA ASN A 5 3.57 -29.43 3.62
C ASN A 5 4.24 -30.20 2.46
N LYS A 6 4.30 -29.61 1.26
CA LYS A 6 4.96 -30.18 0.08
C LYS A 6 6.17 -29.31 -0.31
N THR A 7 7.24 -29.97 -0.76
CA THR A 7 8.48 -29.32 -1.22
C THR A 7 8.67 -29.55 -2.71
N ILE A 8 9.11 -28.52 -3.43
CA ILE A 8 9.52 -28.60 -4.83
C ILE A 8 11.03 -28.34 -4.86
N ALA A 9 11.81 -29.29 -5.35
CA ALA A 9 13.26 -29.15 -5.53
C ALA A 9 13.57 -28.89 -7.00
N ILE A 10 14.28 -27.80 -7.29
CA ILE A 10 14.63 -27.37 -8.66
C ILE A 10 16.15 -27.21 -8.72
N ARG A 11 16.78 -27.85 -9.71
CA ARG A 11 18.18 -27.57 -10.05
C ARG A 11 18.21 -26.35 -10.96
N CYS A 12 19.13 -25.43 -10.69
CA CYS A 12 19.35 -24.25 -11.50
C CYS A 12 20.85 -23.93 -11.54
N THR A 13 21.25 -23.21 -12.56
CA THR A 13 22.58 -22.61 -12.69
C THR A 13 22.74 -21.43 -11.73
N GLU A 14 23.98 -21.01 -11.50
CA GLU A 14 24.31 -19.82 -10.69
C GLU A 14 23.61 -18.55 -11.22
N ASP A 15 23.58 -18.37 -12.54
CA ASP A 15 22.94 -17.21 -13.18
C ASP A 15 21.41 -17.21 -12.97
N GLU A 16 20.76 -18.37 -13.15
CA GLU A 16 19.32 -18.51 -12.90
C GLU A 16 18.99 -18.22 -11.43
N TYR A 17 19.77 -18.77 -10.49
CA TYR A 17 19.60 -18.52 -9.06
C TYR A 17 19.69 -17.02 -8.75
N ASN A 18 20.73 -16.35 -9.26
CA ASN A 18 20.95 -14.93 -9.04
C ASN A 18 19.85 -14.06 -9.66
N ARG A 19 19.38 -14.40 -10.88
CA ARG A 19 18.27 -13.71 -11.53
C ARG A 19 16.97 -13.84 -10.74
N MET A 20 16.64 -15.05 -10.27
CA MET A 20 15.44 -15.25 -9.45
C MET A 20 15.53 -14.49 -8.13
N HIS A 21 16.71 -14.47 -7.50
CA HIS A 21 16.88 -13.77 -6.24
C HIS A 21 16.83 -12.25 -6.41
N ARG A 22 17.42 -11.72 -7.49
CA ARG A 22 17.31 -10.29 -7.85
C ARG A 22 15.87 -9.89 -8.09
N ARG A 23 15.13 -10.63 -8.92
CA ARG A 23 13.69 -10.36 -9.17
C ARG A 23 12.85 -10.42 -7.90
N ALA A 24 13.12 -11.38 -7.02
CA ALA A 24 12.43 -11.46 -5.73
C ALA A 24 12.70 -10.21 -4.87
N ARG A 25 13.94 -9.70 -4.84
CA ARG A 25 14.30 -8.47 -4.11
C ARG A 25 13.67 -7.22 -4.72
N GLU A 26 13.65 -7.10 -6.05
CA GLU A 26 12.97 -6.01 -6.77
C GLU A 26 11.48 -5.93 -6.38
N HIS A 27 10.84 -7.07 -6.09
CA HIS A 27 9.45 -7.11 -5.63
C HIS A 27 9.28 -7.09 -4.10
N GLY A 28 10.36 -6.91 -3.33
CA GLY A 28 10.34 -6.92 -1.87
C GLY A 28 9.90 -8.26 -1.26
N MET A 29 10.06 -9.38 -1.99
CA MET A 29 9.55 -10.69 -1.60
C MET A 29 10.66 -11.67 -1.21
N LYS A 30 10.29 -12.66 -0.38
CA LYS A 30 11.12 -13.86 -0.21
C LYS A 30 11.11 -14.68 -1.50
N LEU A 31 12.25 -15.24 -1.86
CA LEU A 31 12.42 -16.05 -3.08
C LEU A 31 11.35 -17.14 -3.23
N SER A 32 11.02 -17.85 -2.14
CA SER A 32 10.00 -18.92 -2.17
C SER A 32 8.59 -18.42 -2.45
N ASP A 33 8.20 -17.23 -1.97
CA ASP A 33 6.89 -16.65 -2.28
C ASP A 33 6.84 -16.07 -3.69
N PHE A 34 7.93 -15.42 -4.12
CA PHE A 34 8.08 -14.92 -5.49
C PHE A 34 7.95 -16.06 -6.52
N VAL A 35 8.69 -17.16 -6.34
CA VAL A 35 8.66 -18.32 -7.24
C VAL A 35 7.27 -18.95 -7.26
N LEU A 36 6.63 -19.16 -6.10
CA LEU A 36 5.29 -19.74 -6.04
C LEU A 36 4.23 -18.84 -6.68
N ARG A 37 4.27 -17.52 -6.45
CA ARG A 37 3.32 -16.59 -7.09
C ARG A 37 3.49 -16.56 -8.59
N THR A 38 4.74 -16.48 -9.06
CA THR A 38 5.08 -16.49 -10.49
C THR A 38 4.63 -17.79 -11.15
N ALA A 39 4.94 -18.94 -10.54
CA ALA A 39 4.56 -20.26 -11.07
C ALA A 39 3.04 -20.49 -11.10
N LEU A 40 2.28 -19.82 -10.23
CA LEU A 40 0.83 -19.87 -10.18
C LEU A 40 0.14 -18.77 -11.02
N GLY A 41 0.91 -17.99 -11.80
CA GLY A 41 0.38 -16.90 -12.63
C GLY A 41 -0.28 -15.77 -11.82
N LYS A 42 0.06 -15.63 -10.53
CA LYS A 42 -0.52 -14.58 -9.68
C LYS A 42 0.11 -13.23 -10.02
N LYS A 43 -0.73 -12.19 -10.14
CA LYS A 43 -0.25 -10.81 -10.26
C LYS A 43 0.60 -10.45 -9.03
N ILE A 44 1.79 -9.90 -9.27
CA ILE A 44 2.66 -9.35 -8.23
C ILE A 44 2.60 -7.83 -8.38
N ILE A 45 1.99 -7.17 -7.40
CA ILE A 45 1.77 -5.73 -7.40
C ILE A 45 2.62 -5.12 -6.29
N ILE A 46 3.47 -4.18 -6.66
CA ILE A 46 4.30 -3.42 -5.72
C ILE A 46 3.66 -2.04 -5.58
N ALA A 47 3.08 -1.75 -4.42
CA ALA A 47 2.50 -0.44 -4.12
C ALA A 47 3.51 0.42 -3.35
N GLU A 48 4.60 0.80 -4.01
CA GLU A 48 5.57 1.76 -3.46
C GLU A 48 4.88 3.12 -3.19
N GLY A 49 5.23 3.77 -2.09
CA GLY A 49 4.67 5.08 -1.71
C GLY A 49 3.27 5.06 -1.08
N LEU A 50 2.56 3.92 -1.06
CA LEU A 50 1.23 3.85 -0.43
C LEU A 50 1.26 4.22 1.07
N GLN A 51 2.34 3.87 1.77
CA GLN A 51 2.53 4.24 3.17
C GLN A 51 2.65 5.76 3.36
N ASP A 52 3.30 6.46 2.43
CA ASP A 52 3.39 7.93 2.48
C ASP A 52 2.03 8.57 2.24
N VAL A 53 1.25 8.01 1.32
CA VAL A 53 -0.11 8.47 1.07
C VAL A 53 -1.00 8.29 2.31
N VAL A 54 -0.92 7.14 2.99
CA VAL A 54 -1.62 6.90 4.27
C VAL A 54 -1.16 7.89 5.34
N ARG A 55 0.14 8.18 5.41
CA ARG A 55 0.70 9.15 6.36
C ARG A 55 0.16 10.56 6.14
N GLN A 56 0.11 11.02 4.89
CA GLN A 56 -0.46 12.33 4.54
C GLN A 56 -1.94 12.40 4.89
N GLN A 57 -2.70 11.33 4.63
CA GLN A 57 -4.12 11.29 4.96
C GLN A 57 -4.38 11.38 6.47
N ARG A 58 -3.54 10.72 7.28
CA ARG A 58 -3.59 10.87 8.73
C ARG A 58 -3.27 12.30 9.19
N ALA A 59 -2.30 12.96 8.55
CA ALA A 59 -1.95 14.35 8.87
C ALA A 59 -3.12 15.30 8.56
N ILE A 60 -3.81 15.10 7.43
CA ILE A 60 -4.99 15.89 7.06
C ILE A 60 -6.13 15.67 8.07
N GLY A 61 -6.40 14.41 8.47
CA GLY A 61 -7.38 14.10 9.51
C GLY A 61 -7.07 14.77 10.86
N ASN A 62 -5.80 14.84 11.24
CA ASN A 62 -5.38 15.54 12.45
C ASN A 62 -5.63 17.05 12.36
N ASN A 63 -5.34 17.67 11.21
CA ASN A 63 -5.60 19.09 10.99
C ASN A 63 -7.10 19.40 11.07
N LEU A 64 -7.95 18.54 10.49
CA LEU A 64 -9.41 18.63 10.61
C LEU A 64 -9.91 18.55 12.05
N ASN A 65 -9.35 17.64 12.85
CA ASN A 65 -9.71 17.52 14.27
C ASN A 65 -9.34 18.78 15.05
N GLN A 66 -8.20 19.39 14.73
CA GLN A 66 -7.76 20.64 15.36
C GLN A 66 -8.70 21.80 14.99
N LEU A 67 -9.04 21.96 13.72
CA LEU A 67 -9.97 22.99 13.26
C LEU A 67 -11.36 22.83 13.91
N THR A 68 -11.88 21.60 13.95
CA THR A 68 -13.16 21.31 14.61
C THR A 68 -13.13 21.66 16.10
N ARG A 69 -12.03 21.33 16.79
CA ARG A 69 -11.85 21.68 18.21
C ARG A 69 -11.86 23.19 18.43
N LEU A 70 -11.09 23.94 17.65
CA LEU A 70 -11.02 25.41 17.74
C LEU A 70 -12.39 26.05 17.44
N ALA A 71 -13.12 25.52 16.47
CA ALA A 71 -14.46 25.98 16.13
C ALA A 71 -15.44 25.74 17.29
N ASN A 72 -15.45 24.54 17.87
CA ASN A 72 -16.29 24.21 19.02
C ASN A 72 -15.96 25.03 20.27
N GLN A 73 -14.72 25.49 20.40
CA GLN A 73 -14.28 26.38 21.47
C GLN A 73 -14.68 27.85 21.22
N GLY A 74 -15.21 28.17 20.03
CA GLY A 74 -15.53 29.53 19.63
C GLY A 74 -14.30 30.39 19.29
N GLU A 75 -13.10 29.78 19.20
CA GLU A 75 -11.86 30.49 18.88
C GLU A 75 -11.76 30.86 17.40
N ILE A 76 -12.40 30.07 16.53
CA ILE A 76 -12.49 30.36 15.09
C ILE A 76 -13.92 30.23 14.61
N ASN A 77 -14.29 31.07 13.65
CA ASN A 77 -15.52 30.90 12.88
C ASN A 77 -15.15 30.17 11.58
N VAL A 78 -15.60 28.93 11.43
CA VAL A 78 -15.31 28.12 10.23
C VAL A 78 -16.31 28.51 9.15
N ILE A 79 -15.88 29.33 8.19
CA ILE A 79 -16.78 29.97 7.20
C ILE A 79 -17.09 29.04 6.02
N ASP A 80 -16.10 28.28 5.50
CA ASP A 80 -16.34 27.31 4.43
C ASP A 80 -15.25 26.22 4.34
N LEU A 81 -15.64 24.96 4.57
CA LEU A 81 -14.78 23.77 4.42
C LEU A 81 -15.07 22.97 3.15
N LYS A 82 -16.01 23.40 2.30
CA LYS A 82 -16.47 22.60 1.15
C LYS A 82 -15.34 22.28 0.16
N ALA A 83 -14.45 23.24 -0.10
CA ALA A 83 -13.31 23.05 -0.99
C ALA A 83 -12.36 21.97 -0.43
N MET A 84 -12.08 22.02 0.88
CA MET A 84 -11.19 21.05 1.53
C MET A 84 -11.79 19.64 1.60
N ILE A 85 -13.09 19.53 1.88
CA ILE A 85 -13.82 18.25 1.85
C ILE A 85 -13.78 17.65 0.45
N LYS A 86 -13.98 18.46 -0.60
CA LYS A 86 -13.94 18.01 -1.99
C LYS A 86 -12.58 17.45 -2.38
N GLU A 87 -11.50 18.16 -2.07
CA GLU A 87 -10.13 17.70 -2.36
C GLU A 87 -9.78 16.44 -1.53
N TYR A 88 -10.20 16.40 -0.27
CA TYR A 88 -9.99 15.24 0.59
C TYR A 88 -10.72 13.98 0.07
N SER A 89 -11.98 14.12 -0.35
CA SER A 89 -12.74 13.04 -0.97
C SER A 89 -12.07 12.55 -2.24
N ALA A 90 -11.63 13.46 -3.12
CA ALA A 90 -10.95 13.08 -4.36
C ALA A 90 -9.66 12.28 -4.11
N VAL A 91 -8.85 12.68 -3.13
CA VAL A 91 -7.64 11.93 -2.74
C VAL A 91 -8.00 10.57 -2.16
N THR A 92 -9.05 10.50 -1.34
CA THR A 92 -9.50 9.25 -0.72
C THR A 92 -10.05 8.27 -1.76
N ASP A 93 -10.71 8.77 -2.80
CA ASP A 93 -11.22 7.96 -3.92
C ASP A 93 -10.08 7.38 -4.75
N MET A 94 -9.06 8.19 -5.09
CA MET A 94 -7.86 7.72 -5.79
C MET A 94 -7.12 6.64 -5.00
N ILE A 95 -6.98 6.80 -3.68
CA ILE A 95 -6.38 5.78 -2.81
C ILE A 95 -7.21 4.50 -2.84
N SER A 96 -8.53 4.63 -2.75
CA SER A 96 -9.45 3.49 -2.77
C SER A 96 -9.40 2.72 -4.08
N GLU A 97 -9.19 3.41 -5.21
CA GLU A 97 -9.02 2.81 -6.52
C GLU A 97 -7.71 2.02 -6.62
N VAL A 98 -6.58 2.61 -6.20
CA VAL A 98 -5.29 1.90 -6.11
C VAL A 98 -5.38 0.67 -5.19
N LEU A 99 -6.05 0.79 -4.05
CA LEU A 99 -6.25 -0.33 -3.12
C LEU A 99 -7.12 -1.46 -3.71
N ARG A 100 -8.03 -1.17 -4.65
CA ARG A 100 -8.81 -2.21 -5.35
C ARG A 100 -7.95 -2.99 -6.32
N GLU A 101 -7.00 -2.34 -6.99
CA GLU A 101 -6.11 -3.03 -7.92
C GLU A 101 -5.11 -3.95 -7.21
N VAL A 102 -4.71 -3.60 -5.98
CA VAL A 102 -3.79 -4.38 -5.14
C VAL A 102 -4.44 -5.65 -4.55
N ARG A 103 -5.78 -5.76 -4.57
CA ARG A 103 -6.55 -6.84 -3.93
C ARG A 103 -6.77 -8.04 -4.85
#